data_AF-A0A9P8I7K2-F1
#
_entry.id   AF-A0A9P8I7K2-F1
#
_cell.length_a   1.000
_cell.length_b   1.000
_cell.length_c   1.000
_cell.angle_alpha   90.00
_cell.angle_beta   90.00
_cell.angle_gamma   90.00
#
_symmetry.space_group_name_H-M   'P 1'
#
loop_
_entity.id
_entity.type
_entity.pdbx_description
1 polymer ?
#
loop_
_entity_poly.entity_id
_entity_poly.type
_entity_poly.pdbx_seq_one_letter_code
_entity_poly.pdbx_strand_id
1 'polypeptide(L)'
;MPPRIPSIKLSRDFLIPRYLRRAFSSSSPTGQSKVPNDAGSPIRLPAKEVSFAAYKPILSMVNAQKQRQNATRRTTLEAIAQYGQSADLERMMTRKWKLGDVYAPHDLSPVEMRKWRIRVKPSRDPFDVLAINPIHEYKVTYSPPFETSWLLHRMTVLQLLWAQAD
;
A
#
# COMPACT_ATOMS: atom_id res chain seq x y z
N MET A 1 -18.14 13.45 38.52
CA MET A 1 -18.02 12.15 37.83
C MET A 1 -17.07 12.32 36.65
N PRO A 2 -16.01 11.51 36.49
CA PRO A 2 -15.15 11.62 35.31
C PRO A 2 -15.86 11.06 34.05
N PRO A 3 -15.61 11.61 32.85
CA PRO A 3 -16.27 11.17 31.62
C PRO A 3 -15.75 9.80 31.14
N ARG A 4 -16.67 8.93 30.72
CA ARG A 4 -16.37 7.63 30.10
C ARG A 4 -15.74 7.83 28.71
N ILE A 5 -14.52 7.33 28.54
CA ILE A 5 -13.85 7.23 27.24
C ILE A 5 -14.49 6.08 26.44
N PRO A 6 -14.93 6.28 25.19
CA PRO A 6 -15.41 5.19 24.35
C PRO A 6 -14.25 4.27 23.94
N SER A 7 -14.44 2.96 24.07
CA SER A 7 -13.49 1.94 23.60
C SER A 7 -13.47 1.91 22.07
N ILE A 8 -12.35 2.33 21.48
CA ILE A 8 -12.11 2.24 20.04
C ILE A 8 -11.89 0.76 19.70
N LYS A 9 -12.86 0.10 19.07
CA LYS A 9 -12.63 -1.19 18.42
C LYS A 9 -11.79 -0.92 17.17
N LEU A 10 -10.53 -1.36 17.15
CA LEU A 10 -9.73 -1.43 15.93
C LEU A 10 -10.38 -2.45 14.98
N SER A 11 -11.21 -1.98 14.05
CA SER A 11 -11.55 -2.74 12.85
C SER A 11 -10.30 -2.87 12.00
N ARG A 12 -9.84 -4.10 11.80
CA ARG A 12 -8.55 -4.47 11.22
C ARG A 12 -8.55 -4.43 9.69
N ASP A 13 -9.26 -3.47 9.11
CA ASP A 13 -9.49 -3.40 7.66
C ASP A 13 -8.76 -2.21 7.05
N PHE A 14 -7.44 -2.19 7.23
CA PHE A 14 -6.56 -1.46 6.33
C PHE A 14 -6.39 -2.30 5.06
N LEU A 15 -7.19 -2.01 4.04
CA LEU A 15 -7.01 -2.49 2.67
C LEU A 15 -5.73 -1.87 2.08
N ILE A 16 -4.58 -2.42 2.45
CA ILE A 16 -3.33 -2.21 1.73
C ILE A 16 -3.32 -3.20 0.55
N PRO A 17 -3.17 -2.74 -0.70
CA PRO A 17 -3.05 -3.62 -1.86
C PRO A 17 -1.89 -4.60 -1.69
N ARG A 18 -2.14 -5.89 -1.98
CA ARG A 18 -1.17 -6.99 -1.75
C ARG A 18 0.16 -6.84 -2.52
N TYR A 19 0.22 -5.99 -3.54
CA TYR A 19 1.42 -5.83 -4.38
C TYR A 19 2.50 -4.92 -3.78
N LEU A 20 2.25 -4.24 -2.65
CA LEU A 20 3.25 -3.44 -1.92
C LEU A 20 3.75 -4.12 -0.63
N ARG A 21 3.60 -5.44 -0.50
CA ARG A 21 4.32 -6.22 0.51
C ARG A 21 5.74 -6.50 0.02
N ARG A 22 6.64 -5.52 0.14
CA ARG A 22 8.08 -5.81 0.08
C ARG A 22 8.44 -6.54 1.37
N ALA A 23 8.44 -7.86 1.34
CA ALA A 23 9.05 -8.66 2.39
C ALA A 23 10.52 -8.25 2.46
N PHE A 24 10.95 -7.61 3.55
CA PHE A 24 12.36 -7.61 3.91
C PHE A 24 12.69 -9.07 4.24
N SER A 25 13.19 -9.80 3.25
CA SER A 25 13.73 -11.13 3.45
C SER A 25 14.95 -11.00 4.35
N SER A 26 14.83 -11.44 5.60
CA SER A 26 15.95 -11.66 6.52
C SER A 26 16.39 -13.13 6.49
N SER A 27 16.35 -13.78 5.32
CA SER A 27 16.94 -15.09 5.16
C SER A 27 18.46 -14.94 5.07
N SER A 28 19.16 -15.22 6.16
CA SER A 28 20.60 -15.49 6.14
C SER A 28 20.87 -16.61 5.12
N PRO A 29 21.86 -16.48 4.21
CA PRO A 29 22.20 -17.58 3.31
C PRO A 29 22.97 -18.64 4.11
N THR A 30 22.25 -19.63 4.65
CA THR A 30 22.88 -20.85 5.15
C THR A 30 23.16 -21.76 3.96
N GLY A 31 24.22 -21.45 3.21
CA GLY A 31 24.75 -22.34 2.19
C GLY A 31 25.37 -23.56 2.85
N GLN A 32 24.66 -24.69 2.88
CA GLN A 32 25.24 -25.98 3.21
C GLN A 32 25.96 -26.53 1.98
N SER A 33 27.26 -26.28 1.89
CA SER A 33 28.14 -27.04 0.99
C SER A 33 28.35 -28.43 1.60
N LYS A 34 27.81 -29.47 0.95
CA LYS A 34 28.22 -30.86 1.18
C LYS A 34 29.69 -31.00 0.75
N VAL A 35 30.58 -31.24 1.71
CA VAL A 35 31.99 -31.57 1.44
C VAL A 35 32.11 -33.11 1.45
N PRO A 36 32.75 -33.75 0.45
CA PRO A 36 33.01 -35.18 0.47
C PRO A 36 34.05 -35.50 1.55
N ASN A 37 33.82 -36.59 2.29
CA ASN A 37 34.73 -37.08 3.32
C ASN A 37 35.93 -37.79 2.67
N ASP A 38 36.99 -37.05 2.35
CA ASP A 38 38.31 -37.63 2.10
C ASP A 38 39.18 -37.47 3.34
N ALA A 39 39.65 -38.61 3.85
CA ALA A 39 40.56 -38.71 4.98
C ALA A 39 41.95 -38.19 4.59
N GLY A 40 42.15 -36.89 4.74
CA GLY A 40 43.46 -36.23 4.66
C GLY A 40 43.67 -35.37 5.91
N SER A 41 44.79 -35.58 6.60
CA SER A 41 45.23 -34.81 7.76
C SER A 41 44.90 -33.32 7.64
N PRO A 42 44.36 -32.66 8.69
CA PRO A 42 44.09 -31.24 8.62
C PRO A 42 45.42 -30.53 8.33
N ILE A 43 45.49 -29.84 7.19
CA ILE A 43 46.54 -28.86 6.94
C ILE A 43 46.43 -27.86 8.09
N ARG A 44 47.31 -28.01 9.08
CA ARG A 44 47.42 -27.12 10.23
C ARG A 44 47.98 -25.81 9.68
N LEU A 45 47.09 -24.96 9.16
CA LEU A 45 47.41 -23.56 8.90
C LEU A 45 48.03 -23.02 10.19
N PRO A 46 49.17 -22.31 10.13
CA PRO A 46 49.75 -21.73 11.33
C PRO A 46 48.67 -20.85 11.96
N ALA A 47 48.33 -21.13 13.22
CA ALA A 47 47.48 -20.27 14.04
C ALA A 47 48.24 -18.95 14.23
N LYS A 48 48.20 -18.10 13.20
CA LYS A 48 48.71 -16.75 13.26
C LYS A 48 47.68 -16.01 14.09
N GLU A 49 47.92 -15.96 15.39
CA GLU A 49 47.23 -15.10 16.36
C GLU A 49 47.01 -13.74 15.70
N VAL A 50 45.82 -13.54 15.13
CA VAL A 50 45.49 -12.28 14.48
C VAL A 50 45.37 -11.31 15.64
N SER A 51 46.39 -10.48 15.80
CA SER A 51 46.55 -9.66 17.00
C SER A 51 45.28 -8.86 17.25
N PHE A 52 44.88 -8.75 18.53
CA PHE A 52 43.72 -7.96 18.94
C PHE A 52 43.70 -6.56 18.31
N ALA A 53 44.89 -5.98 18.11
CA ALA A 53 45.10 -4.69 17.47
C ALA A 53 44.69 -4.66 15.97
N ALA A 54 44.86 -5.76 15.23
CA ALA A 54 44.60 -5.81 13.79
C ALA A 54 43.11 -5.66 13.43
N TYR A 55 42.18 -6.08 14.30
CA TYR A 55 40.74 -6.01 14.02
C TYR A 55 40.01 -4.84 14.68
N LYS A 56 40.65 -4.12 15.62
CA LYS A 56 40.11 -2.86 16.20
C LYS A 56 39.55 -1.88 15.16
N PRO A 57 40.26 -1.57 14.05
CA PRO A 57 39.73 -0.62 13.07
C PRO A 57 38.42 -1.12 12.44
N ILE A 58 38.34 -2.41 12.09
CA ILE A 58 37.14 -3.01 11.50
C ILE A 58 35.96 -2.95 12.48
N LEU A 59 36.18 -3.31 13.75
CA LEU A 59 35.14 -3.21 14.78
C LEU A 59 34.65 -1.77 14.98
N SER A 60 35.56 -0.79 14.99
CA SER A 60 35.18 0.62 15.10
C SER A 60 34.35 1.11 13.91
N MET A 61 34.65 0.64 12.70
CA MET A 61 33.88 0.98 11.50
C MET A 61 32.48 0.37 11.53
N VAL A 62 32.36 -0.90 11.94
CA VAL A 62 31.06 -1.57 12.09
C VAL A 62 30.21 -0.87 13.15
N ASN A 63 30.82 -0.47 14.28
CA ASN A 63 30.11 0.26 15.33
C ASN A 63 29.70 1.67 14.88
N ALA A 64 30.57 2.39 14.17
CA ALA A 64 30.25 3.69 13.59
C ALA A 64 29.11 3.58 12.57
N GLN A 65 29.09 2.53 11.74
CA GLN A 65 28.01 2.29 10.78
C GLN A 65 26.69 1.96 11.48
N LYS A 66 26.71 1.14 12.54
CA LYS A 66 25.52 0.89 13.38
C LYS A 66 25.02 2.17 14.05
N GLN A 67 25.91 3.01 14.56
CA GLN A 67 25.55 4.29 15.16
C GLN A 67 24.89 5.23 14.13
N ARG A 68 25.45 5.32 12.91
CA ARG A 68 24.85 6.07 11.80
C ARG A 68 23.47 5.53 11.44
N GLN A 69 23.32 4.21 11.28
CA GLN A 69 22.03 3.58 11.01
C GLN A 69 21.01 3.84 12.12
N ASN A 70 21.43 3.77 13.38
CA ASN A 70 20.58 4.06 14.52
C ASN A 70 20.19 5.54 14.58
N ALA A 71 21.11 6.46 14.27
CA ALA A 71 20.81 7.89 14.18
C ALA A 71 19.80 8.17 13.07
N THR A 72 20.01 7.64 11.86
CA THR A 72 19.05 7.75 10.76
C THR A 72 17.70 7.13 11.11
N ARG A 73 17.67 6.00 11.83
CA ARG A 73 16.42 5.38 12.28
C ARG A 73 15.69 6.23 13.31
N ARG A 74 16.40 6.93 14.19
CA ARG A 74 15.79 7.85 15.16
C ARG A 74 15.16 9.04 14.44
N THR A 75 15.89 9.67 13.52
CA THR A 75 15.37 10.81 12.76
C THR A 75 14.16 10.43 11.90
N THR A 76 14.14 9.23 11.32
CA THR A 76 12.97 8.78 10.54
C THR A 76 11.77 8.50 11.44
N LEU A 77 11.96 7.90 12.61
CA LEU A 77 10.86 7.67 13.57
C LEU A 77 10.30 8.98 14.11
N GLU A 78 11.16 9.95 14.41
CA GLU A 78 10.76 11.29 14.86
C GLU A 78 9.96 12.02 13.77
N ALA A 79 10.40 11.96 12.51
CA ALA A 79 9.66 12.54 11.39
C ALA A 79 8.26 11.92 11.23
N ILE A 80 8.13 10.59 11.40
CA ILE A 80 6.83 9.91 11.35
C ILE A 80 5.94 10.35 12.51
N ALA A 81 6.50 10.50 13.72
CA ALA A 81 5.76 10.95 14.89
C ALA A 81 5.27 12.39 14.73
N GLN A 82 6.12 13.28 14.20
CA GLN A 82 5.76 14.68 13.91
C GLN A 82 4.67 14.77 12.85
N TYR A 83 4.77 13.98 11.78
CA TYR A 83 3.73 13.90 10.76
C TYR A 83 2.39 13.41 11.32
N GLY A 84 2.40 12.43 12.23
CA GLY A 84 1.19 11.98 12.93
C GLY A 84 0.54 13.10 13.73
N GLN A 85 1.33 13.85 14.49
CA GLN A 85 0.86 14.98 15.27
C GLN A 85 0.32 16.11 14.39
N SER A 86 1.01 16.46 13.31
CA SER A 86 0.54 17.49 12.38
C SER A 86 -0.77 17.08 11.71
N ALA A 87 -0.88 15.82 11.26
CA ALA A 87 -2.10 15.30 10.66
C ALA A 87 -3.29 15.30 11.64
N ASP A 88 -3.05 15.02 12.92
CA ASP A 88 -4.10 15.08 13.94
C ASP A 88 -4.55 16.52 14.22
N LEU A 89 -3.63 17.49 14.25
CA LEU A 89 -3.97 18.91 14.36
C LEU A 89 -4.73 19.42 13.12
N GLU A 90 -4.31 19.01 11.93
CA GLU A 90 -5.02 19.33 10.67
C GLU A 90 -6.46 18.80 10.69
N ARG A 91 -6.69 17.60 11.21
CA ARG A 91 -8.04 17.04 11.36
C ARG A 91 -8.92 17.81 12.35
N MET A 92 -8.31 18.43 13.36
CA MET A 92 -9.05 19.27 14.32
C MET A 92 -9.55 20.57 13.65
N MET A 93 -8.89 21.05 12.59
CA MET A 93 -9.34 22.17 11.78
C MET A 93 -10.44 21.72 10.79
N THR A 94 -11.70 21.87 11.19
CA THR A 94 -12.85 21.38 10.41
C THR A 94 -13.19 22.24 9.19
N ARG A 95 -12.82 23.53 9.17
CA ARG A 95 -13.06 24.43 8.03
C ARG A 95 -11.91 24.44 7.05
N LYS A 96 -12.27 24.39 5.78
CA LYS A 96 -11.37 24.66 4.65
C LYS A 96 -11.43 26.15 4.32
N TRP A 97 -10.34 26.86 4.58
CA TRP A 97 -10.20 28.27 4.22
C TRP A 97 -9.93 28.43 2.73
N LYS A 98 -10.58 29.41 2.11
CA LYS A 98 -10.35 29.79 0.71
C LYS A 98 -9.56 31.09 0.65
N LEU A 99 -8.87 31.31 -0.47
CA LEU A 99 -8.22 32.59 -0.74
C LEU A 99 -9.28 33.69 -0.80
N GLY A 100 -9.04 34.79 -0.06
CA GLY A 100 -9.99 35.90 0.06
C GLY A 100 -10.97 35.81 1.23
N ASP A 101 -11.04 34.67 1.93
CA ASP A 101 -11.80 34.58 3.18
C ASP A 101 -11.08 35.40 4.27
N VAL A 102 -11.77 36.39 4.84
CA VAL A 102 -11.30 37.12 6.02
C VAL A 102 -11.69 36.34 7.28
N TYR A 103 -10.76 36.21 8.22
CA TYR A 103 -11.00 35.55 9.50
C TYR A 103 -11.04 36.58 10.64
N ALA A 104 -11.88 36.32 11.63
CA ALA A 104 -11.82 36.94 12.94
C ALA A 104 -11.21 35.95 13.95
N PRO A 105 -10.64 36.41 15.08
CA PRO A 105 -10.12 35.51 16.11
C PRO A 105 -11.15 34.48 16.61
N HIS A 106 -12.44 34.82 16.58
CA HIS A 106 -13.54 33.94 17.00
C HIS A 106 -13.80 32.77 16.04
N ASP A 107 -13.40 32.89 14.77
CA ASP A 107 -13.59 31.84 13.75
C ASP A 107 -12.79 30.57 14.05
N LEU A 108 -11.72 30.66 14.84
CA LEU A 108 -10.91 29.52 15.26
C LEU A 108 -11.42 28.88 16.55
N SER A 109 -12.53 29.37 17.11
CA SER A 109 -13.10 28.83 18.34
C SER A 109 -13.70 27.42 18.13
N PRO A 110 -13.73 26.57 19.16
CA PRO A 110 -14.33 25.24 19.07
C PRO A 110 -15.82 25.26 18.70
N VAL A 111 -16.52 26.37 18.99
CA VAL A 111 -17.94 26.54 18.68
C VAL A 111 -18.14 26.70 17.17
N GLU A 112 -17.40 27.60 16.54
CA GLU A 112 -17.47 27.80 15.08
C GLU A 112 -16.91 26.60 14.32
N MET A 113 -15.82 25.99 14.80
CA MET A 113 -15.34 24.74 14.20
C MET A 113 -16.38 23.61 14.24
N ARG A 114 -17.22 23.55 15.29
CA ARG A 114 -18.30 22.56 15.38
C ARG A 114 -19.39 22.80 14.33
N LYS A 115 -19.71 24.07 14.05
CA LYS A 115 -20.67 24.45 13.00
C LYS A 115 -20.20 23.99 11.63
N TRP A 116 -18.92 24.19 11.30
CA TRP A 116 -18.35 23.77 10.01
C TRP A 116 -18.11 22.26 9.88
N ARG A 117 -18.12 21.52 10.99
CA ARG A 117 -18.06 20.05 10.96
C ARG A 117 -19.31 19.43 10.35
N ILE A 118 -20.43 20.15 10.34
CA ILE A 118 -21.70 19.66 9.81
C ILE A 118 -21.60 19.59 8.28
N ARG A 119 -21.62 18.37 7.74
CA ARG A 119 -21.66 18.15 6.29
C ARG A 119 -23.07 18.37 5.78
N VAL A 120 -23.24 19.36 4.93
CA VAL A 120 -24.51 19.64 4.24
C VAL A 120 -24.62 18.73 3.02
N LYS A 121 -25.82 18.22 2.75
CA LYS A 121 -26.12 17.47 1.53
C LYS A 121 -25.97 18.40 0.31
N PRO A 122 -25.52 17.91 -0.85
CA PRO A 122 -25.51 18.72 -2.07
C PRO A 122 -26.93 19.25 -2.33
N SER A 123 -27.03 20.54 -2.65
CA SER A 123 -28.32 21.21 -2.83
C SER A 123 -29.02 20.79 -4.12
N ARG A 124 -28.29 20.31 -5.12
CA ARG A 124 -28.80 19.96 -6.44
C ARG A 124 -28.23 18.63 -6.89
N ASP A 125 -29.05 17.84 -7.57
CA ASP A 125 -28.64 16.57 -8.15
C ASP A 125 -27.60 16.82 -9.27
N PRO A 126 -26.44 16.12 -9.26
CA PRO A 126 -25.50 16.17 -10.36
C PRO A 126 -26.12 15.93 -11.74
N PHE A 127 -27.11 15.03 -11.86
CA PHE A 127 -27.77 14.74 -13.14
C PHE A 127 -28.60 15.94 -13.64
N ASP A 128 -29.26 16.65 -12.72
CA ASP A 128 -30.02 17.87 -13.02
C ASP A 128 -29.14 19.08 -13.36
N VAL A 129 -27.90 19.12 -12.87
CA VAL A 129 -26.92 20.17 -13.22
C VAL A 129 -26.34 19.90 -14.60
N LEU A 130 -26.02 18.64 -14.88
CA LEU A 130 -25.41 18.23 -16.14
C LEU A 130 -26.42 18.04 -17.27
N ALA A 131 -27.72 18.10 -16.97
CA ALA A 131 -28.82 17.83 -17.89
C ALA A 131 -28.65 16.49 -18.63
N ILE A 132 -28.11 15.48 -17.93
CA ILE A 132 -27.90 14.13 -18.47
C ILE A 132 -29.03 13.25 -17.93
N ASN A 133 -29.75 12.58 -18.82
CA ASN A 133 -30.69 11.56 -18.42
C ASN A 133 -29.93 10.24 -18.18
N PRO A 134 -29.89 9.73 -16.93
CA PRO A 134 -29.16 8.51 -16.62
C PRO A 134 -29.68 7.30 -17.41
N ILE A 135 -30.91 7.35 -17.93
CA ILE A 135 -31.50 6.28 -18.73
C ILE A 135 -30.76 6.06 -20.06
N HIS A 136 -30.26 7.13 -20.66
CA HIS A 136 -29.57 7.03 -21.95
C HIS A 136 -28.11 6.58 -21.80
N GLU A 137 -27.52 6.76 -20.61
CA GLU A 137 -26.12 6.42 -20.35
C GLU A 137 -25.94 4.96 -19.93
N TYR A 138 -26.99 4.29 -19.45
CA TYR A 138 -26.90 2.86 -19.21
C TYR A 138 -27.11 2.10 -20.54
N LYS A 139 -26.00 1.59 -21.10
CA LYS A 139 -25.94 0.57 -22.17
C LYS A 139 -26.05 1.05 -23.63
N VAL A 140 -24.89 1.15 -24.27
CA VAL A 140 -24.67 0.60 -25.62
C VAL A 140 -23.48 -0.37 -25.54
N THR A 141 -23.72 -1.56 -24.98
CA THR A 141 -22.75 -2.67 -24.93
C THR A 141 -23.31 -3.93 -25.60
N TYR A 142 -24.00 -3.77 -26.72
CA TYR A 142 -24.30 -4.85 -27.65
C TYR A 142 -24.05 -4.38 -29.08
N SER A 143 -22.78 -4.34 -29.46
CA SER A 143 -22.40 -4.64 -30.84
C SER A 143 -21.92 -6.09 -30.82
N PRO A 144 -22.78 -7.09 -31.08
CA PRO A 144 -22.28 -8.43 -31.31
C PRO A 144 -21.36 -8.36 -32.54
N PRO A 145 -20.10 -8.84 -32.46
CA PRO A 145 -19.25 -8.90 -33.64
C PRO A 145 -19.90 -9.85 -34.65
N PHE A 146 -19.96 -9.38 -35.89
CA PHE A 146 -20.14 -10.19 -37.08
C PHE A 146 -19.36 -11.51 -36.93
N GLU A 147 -20.05 -12.65 -36.77
CA GLU A 147 -19.59 -14.00 -37.16
C GLU A 147 -20.53 -15.10 -36.61
N THR A 148 -21.63 -15.36 -37.32
CA THR A 148 -22.35 -16.65 -37.25
C THR A 148 -22.29 -17.38 -38.60
N SER A 149 -21.16 -17.28 -39.31
CA SER A 149 -20.93 -17.98 -40.58
C SER A 149 -20.43 -19.42 -40.38
N TRP A 150 -19.64 -19.68 -39.34
CA TRP A 150 -18.93 -20.96 -39.16
C TRP A 150 -19.81 -22.13 -38.68
N LEU A 151 -20.93 -21.86 -38.01
CA LEU A 151 -21.83 -22.91 -37.51
C LEU A 151 -22.81 -23.41 -38.57
N LEU A 152 -23.25 -22.54 -39.47
CA LEU A 152 -24.17 -22.93 -40.55
C LEU A 152 -23.48 -23.85 -41.57
N HIS A 153 -22.21 -23.59 -41.92
CA HIS A 153 -21.48 -24.43 -42.87
C HIS A 153 -21.18 -25.85 -42.35
N ARG A 154 -20.97 -26.01 -41.03
CA ARG A 154 -20.74 -27.33 -40.42
C ARG A 154 -22.00 -28.16 -40.31
N MET A 155 -23.18 -27.55 -40.15
CA MET A 155 -24.44 -28.30 -40.13
C MET A 155 -24.84 -28.79 -41.52
N THR A 156 -24.56 -28.02 -42.58
CA THR A 156 -24.87 -28.45 -43.96
C THR A 156 -24.01 -29.64 -44.40
N VAL A 157 -22.71 -29.66 -44.07
CA VAL A 157 -21.82 -30.77 -44.44
C VAL A 157 -22.18 -32.06 -43.69
N LEU A 158 -22.60 -31.97 -42.43
CA LEU A 158 -23.04 -33.15 -41.65
C LEU A 158 -24.40 -33.68 -42.11
N GLN A 159 -25.32 -32.81 -42.55
CA GLN A 159 -26.59 -33.25 -43.14
C GLN A 159 -26.38 -33.92 -44.51
N LEU A 160 -25.44 -33.42 -45.33
CA LEU A 160 -25.14 -34.05 -46.62
C LEU A 160 -24.47 -35.42 -46.46
N LEU A 161 -23.58 -35.57 -45.47
CA LEU A 161 -22.88 -36.83 -45.22
C LEU A 161 -23.80 -37.94 -44.70
N TRP A 162 -24.87 -37.58 -43.98
CA TRP A 162 -25.83 -38.53 -43.43
C TRP A 162 -26.85 -39.02 -44.48
N ALA A 163 -27.15 -38.19 -45.49
CA ALA A 163 -28.07 -38.53 -46.58
C ALA A 163 -27.48 -39.46 -47.66
N GLN A 164 -26.17 -39.75 -47.61
CA GLN A 164 -25.46 -40.58 -48.58
C GLN A 164 -25.18 -42.00 -48.08
N ALA A 165 -25.68 -42.35 -46.88
CA ALA A 165 -25.42 -43.60 -46.18
C ALA A 165 -26.62 -44.57 -46.14
N ASP A 166 -27.70 -44.26 -46.86
CA ASP A 166 -28.84 -45.15 -47.19
C ASP A 166 -28.89 -45.39 -48.71
#